data_AF-A0A662Q0T9-F1
#
_entry.id   AF-A0A662Q0T9-F1
#
_cell.length_a   1.000
_cell.length_b   1.000
_cell.length_c   1.000
_cell.angle_alpha   90.00
_cell.angle_beta   90.00
_cell.angle_gamma   90.00
#
_symmetry.space_group_name_H-M   'P 1'
#
loop_
_entity.id
_entity.type
_entity.pdbx_description
1 polymer ?
#
loop_
_entity_poly.entity_id
_entity_poly.type
_entity_poly.pdbx_seq_one_letter_code
_entity_poly.pdbx_strand_id
1 'polypeptide(L)'
;MASKEEIRKKVIEVLKETYDPEIPVNVYDLGLIYGVDVDDDGGVEIEMTLTAVGCPMAGMITYMVEENVRSKIPEVKKVNVRVVWDPPWSPEKITPEGREALKKVFGYDVVEEWIRKLKS
;
A
#
# COMPACT_ATOMS: atom_id res chain seq x y z
N MET A 1 -6.68 14.21 22.52
CA MET A 1 -5.74 13.29 21.83
C MET A 1 -6.58 12.55 20.81
N ALA A 2 -6.12 12.43 19.55
CA ALA A 2 -6.82 11.60 18.57
C ALA A 2 -6.77 10.14 19.03
N SER A 3 -7.87 9.40 18.84
CA SER A 3 -7.91 7.97 19.14
C SER A 3 -7.08 7.15 18.14
N LYS A 4 -6.67 5.94 18.52
CA LYS A 4 -5.95 5.00 17.65
C LYS A 4 -6.68 4.77 16.32
N GLU A 5 -8.01 4.67 16.36
CA GLU A 5 -8.83 4.48 15.16
C GLU A 5 -8.81 5.71 14.24
N GLU A 6 -8.83 6.92 14.80
CA GLU A 6 -8.73 8.15 14.00
C GLU A 6 -7.36 8.28 13.34
N ILE A 7 -6.28 7.97 14.06
CA ILE A 7 -4.93 7.96 13.49
C ILE A 7 -4.85 6.90 12.39
N ARG A 8 -5.34 5.68 12.63
CA ARG A 8 -5.36 4.60 11.63
C ARG A 8 -6.11 5.02 10.36
N LYS A 9 -7.27 5.69 10.49
CA LYS A 9 -8.02 6.23 9.35
C LYS A 9 -7.19 7.25 8.57
N LYS A 10 -6.54 8.20 9.26
CA LYS A 10 -5.65 9.17 8.61
C LYS A 10 -4.49 8.50 7.88
N VAL A 11 -3.88 7.46 8.47
CA VAL A 11 -2.81 6.68 7.84
C VAL A 11 -3.33 6.05 6.55
N ILE A 12 -4.48 5.39 6.57
CA ILE A 12 -5.08 4.78 5.36
C ILE A 12 -5.32 5.82 4.27
N GLU A 13 -5.83 7.01 4.61
CA GLU A 13 -6.05 8.07 3.63
C GLU A 13 -4.72 8.57 3.03
N VAL A 14 -3.67 8.72 3.83
CA VAL A 14 -2.33 9.06 3.32
C VAL A 14 -1.77 7.97 2.40
N LEU A 15 -2.00 6.69 2.72
CA LEU A 15 -1.57 5.57 1.88
C LEU A 15 -2.31 5.55 0.54
N LYS A 16 -3.59 5.97 0.50
CA LYS A 16 -4.35 6.14 -0.75
C LYS A 16 -3.88 7.31 -1.60
N GLU A 17 -3.16 8.27 -1.02
CA GLU A 17 -2.51 9.37 -1.74
C GLU A 17 -1.06 9.04 -2.14
N THR A 18 -0.52 7.90 -1.71
CA THR A 18 0.86 7.50 -1.99
C THR A 18 0.87 6.56 -3.19
N TYR A 19 1.35 7.05 -4.33
CA TYR A 19 1.36 6.32 -5.61
C TYR A 19 2.65 5.52 -5.80
N ASP A 20 2.50 4.34 -6.40
CA ASP A 20 3.64 3.57 -6.91
C ASP A 20 4.22 4.28 -8.16
N PRO A 21 5.55 4.49 -8.25
CA PRO A 21 6.16 5.20 -9.37
C PRO A 21 6.18 4.39 -10.67
N GLU A 22 6.05 3.06 -10.60
CA GLU A 22 6.01 2.16 -11.75
C GLU A 22 4.57 1.86 -12.19
N ILE A 23 3.63 1.78 -11.24
CA ILE A 23 2.23 1.44 -11.48
C ILE A 23 1.34 2.62 -11.07
N PRO A 24 0.49 3.19 -11.95
CA PRO A 24 -0.28 4.41 -11.68
C PRO A 24 -1.51 4.18 -10.78
N VAL A 25 -1.29 3.56 -9.62
CA VAL A 25 -2.26 3.28 -8.56
C VAL A 25 -1.57 3.50 -7.21
N ASN A 26 -2.35 3.87 -6.19
CA ASN A 26 -1.81 4.02 -4.85
C ASN A 26 -1.48 2.66 -4.20
N VAL A 27 -0.55 2.69 -3.25
CA VAL A 27 -0.06 1.47 -2.59
C VAL A 27 -1.15 0.70 -1.84
N TYR A 28 -2.19 1.40 -1.39
CA TYR A 28 -3.32 0.79 -0.69
C TYR A 28 -4.22 0.00 -1.66
N ASP A 29 -4.66 0.63 -2.74
CA ASP A 29 -5.54 0.04 -3.75
C ASP A 29 -4.83 -0.97 -4.64
N LEU A 30 -3.51 -0.86 -4.77
CA LEU A 30 -2.67 -1.90 -5.38
C LEU A 30 -2.57 -3.16 -4.50
N GLY A 31 -3.05 -3.10 -3.26
CA GLY A 31 -3.02 -4.22 -2.32
C GLY A 31 -1.64 -4.52 -1.76
N LEU A 32 -0.76 -3.52 -1.68
CA LEU A 32 0.57 -3.68 -1.10
C LEU A 32 0.54 -3.60 0.42
N ILE A 33 -0.46 -2.96 1.02
CA ILE A 33 -0.58 -2.79 2.46
C ILE A 33 -1.32 -3.98 3.07
N TYR A 34 -0.67 -4.71 3.98
CA TYR A 34 -1.23 -5.89 4.65
C TYR A 34 -1.76 -5.56 6.03
N GLY A 35 -1.11 -4.62 6.72
CA GLY A 35 -1.49 -4.23 8.07
C GLY A 35 -1.13 -2.78 8.37
N VAL A 36 -1.97 -2.14 9.16
CA VAL A 36 -1.70 -0.84 9.79
C VAL A 36 -2.14 -0.96 11.24
N ASP A 37 -1.17 -0.97 12.15
CA ASP A 37 -1.38 -0.95 13.59
C ASP A 37 -0.94 0.38 14.17
N VAL A 38 -1.66 0.84 15.20
CA VAL A 38 -1.38 2.10 15.88
C VAL A 38 -1.40 1.86 17.38
N ASP A 39 -0.31 2.19 18.06
CA ASP A 39 -0.18 2.05 19.51
C ASP A 39 -0.77 3.26 20.27
N ASP A 40 -0.84 3.15 21.60
CA ASP A 40 -1.40 4.20 22.48
C ASP A 40 -0.54 5.48 22.53
N ASP A 41 0.72 5.41 22.12
CA ASP A 41 1.67 6.51 22.10
C ASP A 41 1.71 7.26 20.75
N GLY A 42 0.98 6.78 19.74
CA GLY A 42 0.99 7.32 18.38
C GLY A 42 2.12 6.78 17.51
N GLY A 43 2.69 5.61 17.87
CA GLY A 43 3.52 4.81 16.98
C GLY A 43 2.65 4.07 15.97
N VAL A 44 3.11 4.05 14.72
CA VAL A 44 2.43 3.40 13.59
C VAL A 44 3.33 2.32 13.03
N GLU A 45 2.83 1.10 12.97
CA GLU A 45 3.47 -0.02 12.28
C GLU A 45 2.69 -0.34 11.01
N ILE A 46 3.39 -0.30 9.88
CA ILE A 46 2.83 -0.59 8.56
C ILE A 46 3.50 -1.84 8.04
N GLU A 47 2.72 -2.91 7.87
CA GLU A 47 3.17 -4.12 7.21
C GLU A 47 2.77 -4.03 5.73
N MET A 48 3.75 -4.15 4.84
CA MET A 48 3.52 -4.08 3.40
C MET A 48 4.34 -5.11 2.63
N THR A 49 3.92 -5.41 1.40
CA THR A 49 4.68 -6.22 0.43
C THR A 49 5.06 -5.36 -0.77
N LEU A 50 5.82 -5.93 -1.69
CA LEU A 50 6.13 -5.34 -2.99
C LEU A 50 5.68 -6.25 -4.13
N THR A 51 5.56 -5.67 -5.31
CA THR A 51 5.17 -6.38 -6.54
C THR A 51 6.26 -7.34 -7.05
N ALA A 52 7.53 -7.09 -6.70
CA ALA A 52 8.66 -7.94 -7.06
C ALA A 52 9.78 -7.92 -6.01
N VAL A 53 10.40 -9.09 -5.78
CA VAL A 53 11.58 -9.25 -4.92
C VAL A 53 12.81 -8.66 -5.62
N GLY A 54 13.57 -7.82 -4.91
CA GLY A 54 14.84 -7.27 -5.43
C GLY A 54 14.69 -6.06 -6.37
N CYS A 55 13.48 -5.48 -6.49
CA CYS A 55 13.31 -4.23 -7.24
C CYS A 55 14.10 -3.10 -6.57
N PRO A 56 14.95 -2.33 -7.29
CA PRO A 56 15.67 -1.20 -6.71
C PRO A 56 14.73 -0.12 -6.15
N MET A 57 13.48 -0.06 -6.62
CA MET A 57 12.46 0.89 -6.14
C MET A 57 11.80 0.49 -4.83
N ALA A 58 12.03 -0.74 -4.34
CA ALA A 58 11.55 -1.22 -3.05
C ALA A 58 11.85 -0.24 -1.90
N GLY A 59 13.10 0.24 -1.84
CA GLY A 59 13.54 1.20 -0.83
C GLY A 59 12.89 2.58 -1.00
N MET A 60 12.57 2.97 -2.23
CA MET A 60 11.93 4.26 -2.51
C MET A 60 10.46 4.25 -2.07
N ILE A 61 9.71 3.20 -2.41
CA ILE A 61 8.28 3.09 -2.05
C ILE A 61 8.12 3.03 -0.54
N THR A 62 8.92 2.21 0.14
CA THR A 62 8.89 2.09 1.61
C THR A 62 9.22 3.42 2.29
N TYR A 63 10.25 4.11 1.81
CA TYR A 63 10.59 5.45 2.29
C TYR A 63 9.47 6.47 2.04
N MET A 64 8.86 6.47 0.85
CA MET A 64 7.75 7.37 0.54
C MET A 64 6.54 7.12 1.45
N VAL A 65 6.20 5.86 1.71
CA VAL A 65 5.14 5.48 2.65
C VAL A 65 5.46 6.00 4.05
N GLU A 66 6.66 5.73 4.55
CA GLU A 66 7.09 6.17 5.88
C GLU A 66 7.04 7.71 5.99
N GLU A 67 7.63 8.40 5.02
CA GLU A 67 7.75 9.86 5.03
C GLU A 67 6.40 10.55 4.86
N ASN A 68 5.54 10.06 3.98
CA ASN A 68 4.21 10.65 3.78
C ASN A 68 3.38 10.52 5.05
N VAL A 69 3.39 9.36 5.72
CA VAL A 69 2.66 9.16 6.97
C VAL A 69 3.22 10.04 8.08
N ARG A 70 4.55 10.07 8.22
CA ARG A 70 5.26 10.87 9.23
C ARG A 70 5.03 12.38 9.06
N SER A 71 5.04 12.88 7.83
CA SER A 71 4.95 14.32 7.54
C SER A 71 3.53 14.86 7.51
N LYS A 72 2.54 14.05 7.11
CA LYS A 72 1.14 14.49 6.96
C LYS A 72 0.29 14.32 8.22
N ILE A 73 0.73 13.51 9.19
CA ILE A 73 -0.06 13.21 10.40
C ILE A 73 0.71 13.65 11.65
N PRO A 74 0.45 14.87 12.17
CA PRO A 74 1.17 15.43 13.31
C PRO A 74 1.08 14.59 14.60
N GLU A 75 0.03 13.79 14.75
CA GLU A 75 -0.16 12.90 15.91
C GLU A 75 0.76 11.67 15.90
N VAL A 76 1.34 11.33 14.74
CA VAL A 76 2.25 10.19 14.60
C VAL A 76 3.63 10.57 15.10
N LYS A 77 4.11 9.85 16.13
CA LYS A 77 5.44 10.09 16.72
C LYS A 77 6.53 9.26 16.08
N LYS A 78 6.18 8.07 15.61
CA LYS A 78 7.09 7.12 14.99
C LYS A 78 6.35 6.31 13.93
N VAL A 79 6.99 6.11 12.79
CA VAL A 79 6.51 5.20 11.75
C VAL A 79 7.55 4.10 11.59
N ASN A 80 7.10 2.86 11.50
CA ASN A 80 7.94 1.72 11.15
C ASN A 80 7.27 0.99 9.99
N VAL A 81 7.94 0.97 8.84
CA VAL A 81 7.47 0.23 7.67
C VAL A 81 8.23 -1.07 7.57
N ARG A 82 7.51 -2.19 7.65
CA ARG A 82 8.07 -3.53 7.53
C ARG A 82 7.64 -4.16 6.21
N VAL A 83 8.64 -4.52 5.40
CA VAL A 83 8.41 -5.30 4.19
C VAL A 83 8.32 -6.78 4.55
N VAL A 84 7.20 -7.40 4.21
CA VAL A 84 6.98 -8.85 4.30
C VAL A 84 6.86 -9.43 2.90
N TRP A 85 7.20 -10.71 2.77
CA TRP A 85 7.17 -11.45 1.50
C TRP A 85 6.19 -12.64 1.54
N ASP A 86 5.63 -12.92 2.71
CA ASP A 86 4.65 -13.97 2.93
C ASP A 86 3.38 -13.37 3.56
N PRO A 87 2.20 -13.55 2.96
CA PRO A 87 1.99 -14.17 1.65
C PRO A 87 2.60 -13.31 0.52
N PRO A 88 2.98 -13.90 -0.63
CA PRO A 88 3.47 -13.12 -1.77
C PRO A 88 2.35 -12.27 -2.36
N TRP A 89 2.73 -11.14 -2.98
CA TRP A 89 1.78 -10.31 -3.70
C TRP A 89 1.28 -10.99 -4.98
N SER A 90 0.00 -10.82 -5.28
CA SER A 90 -0.61 -11.18 -6.56
C SER A 90 -1.61 -10.11 -7.00
N PRO A 91 -1.91 -9.97 -8.30
CA PRO A 91 -2.93 -9.04 -8.80
C PRO A 91 -4.32 -9.23 -8.19
N GLU A 92 -4.63 -10.40 -7.61
CA GLU A 92 -5.89 -10.63 -6.88
C GLU A 92 -6.04 -9.76 -5.63
N LYS A 93 -4.94 -9.21 -5.09
CA LYS A 93 -4.97 -8.32 -3.94
C LYS A 93 -5.37 -6.89 -4.28
N ILE A 94 -5.42 -6.54 -5.56
CA ILE A 94 -5.81 -5.21 -6.03
C ILE A 94 -7.28 -4.98 -5.67
N THR A 95 -7.58 -3.83 -5.06
CA THR A 95 -8.95 -3.46 -4.68
C THR A 95 -9.81 -3.22 -5.92
N PRO A 96 -11.15 -3.27 -5.82
CA PRO A 96 -12.03 -2.90 -6.93
C PRO A 96 -11.71 -1.52 -7.52
N GLU A 97 -11.38 -0.55 -6.66
CA GLU A 97 -10.99 0.81 -7.05
C GLU A 97 -9.66 0.81 -7.82
N GLY A 98 -8.65 0.10 -7.33
CA GLY A 98 -7.37 -0.06 -8.02
C GLY A 98 -7.51 -0.76 -9.36
N ARG A 99 -8.36 -1.80 -9.43
CA ARG A 99 -8.64 -2.56 -10.65
C ARG A 99 -9.30 -1.69 -11.71
N GLU A 100 -10.29 -0.89 -11.33
CA GLU A 100 -10.92 0.08 -12.23
C GLU A 100 -9.95 1.17 -12.69
N ALA A 101 -9.05 1.64 -11.82
CA ALA A 101 -8.01 2.59 -12.19
C ALA A 101 -7.06 2.01 -13.25
N LEU A 102 -6.56 0.79 -13.04
CA LEU A 102 -5.68 0.10 -13.99
C LEU A 102 -6.39 -0.16 -15.32
N LYS A 103 -7.66 -0.55 -15.27
CA LYS A 103 -8.47 -0.78 -16.47
C LYS A 103 -8.62 0.48 -17.33
N LYS A 104 -8.76 1.65 -16.70
CA LYS A 104 -8.80 2.94 -17.41
C LYS A 104 -7.47 3.29 -18.05
N VAL A 105 -6.35 2.96 -17.39
CA VAL A 105 -5.00 3.24 -17.90
C VAL A 105 -4.60 2.30 -19.02
N PHE A 106 -4.78 0.99 -18.82
CA PHE A 106 -4.30 -0.05 -19.73
C PHE A 106 -5.34 -0.48 -20.77
N GLY A 107 -6.61 -0.12 -20.58
CA GLY A 107 -7.71 -0.46 -21.49
C GLY A 107 -8.25 -1.89 -21.33
N TYR A 108 -7.71 -2.68 -20.40
CA TYR A 108 -8.14 -4.03 -20.09
C TYR A 108 -7.98 -4.35 -18.61
N ASP A 109 -8.61 -5.43 -18.18
CA ASP A 109 -8.62 -5.83 -16.78
C ASP A 109 -7.41 -6.72 -16.44
N VAL A 110 -6.44 -6.13 -15.74
CA VAL A 110 -5.18 -6.81 -15.39
C VAL A 110 -5.38 -8.02 -14.48
N VAL A 111 -6.40 -8.01 -13.61
CA VAL A 111 -6.67 -9.09 -12.66
C VAL A 111 -7.31 -10.26 -13.40
N GLU A 112 -8.28 -9.98 -14.27
CA GLU A 112 -8.93 -10.99 -15.10
C GLU A 112 -7.96 -11.69 -16.06
N GLU A 113 -7.09 -10.92 -16.73
CA GLU A 113 -6.09 -11.48 -17.62
C GLU A 113 -5.06 -12.34 -16.87
N TRP A 114 -4.72 -11.97 -15.63
CA TRP A 114 -3.84 -12.78 -14.77
C TRP A 114 -4.51 -14.10 -14.37
N ILE A 115 -5.76 -14.06 -13.92
CA ILE A 115 -6.53 -15.27 -13.56
C ILE A 115 -6.67 -16.20 -14.78
N ARG A 116 -6.89 -15.64 -15.98
CA ARG A 116 -6.99 -16.41 -17.21
C ARG A 116 -5.69 -17.14 -17.54
N LYS A 117 -4.54 -16.47 -17.37
CA LYS A 117 -3.22 -17.08 -17.59
C LYS A 117 -2.90 -18.18 -16.58
N LEU A 118 -3.33 -18.06 -15.33
CA LEU A 118 -3.13 -19.10 -14.33
C LEU A 118 -3.97 -20.37 -14.56
N LYS A 119 -5.14 -20.23 -15.16
CA LYS A 119 -6.05 -21.35 -15.46
C LYS A 119 -5.81 -21.97 -16.84
N SER A 120 -4.82 -21.46 -17.58
CA SER A 120 -4.37 -21.98 -18.87
C SER A 120 -3.19 -22.93 -18.71
#